data_AF-A0A971VT62-F1
#
_entry.id   AF-A0A971VT62-F1
#
_cell.length_a   1.000
_cell.length_b   1.000
_cell.length_c   1.000
_cell.angle_alpha   90.00
_cell.angle_beta   90.00
_cell.angle_gamma   90.00
#
_symmetry.space_group_name_H-M   'P 1'
#
loop_
_entity.id
_entity.type
_entity.pdbx_description
1 polymer ?
#
loop_
_entity_poly.entity_id
_entity_poly.type
_entity_poly.pdbx_seq_one_letter_code
_entity_poly.pdbx_strand_id
1 'polypeptide(L)'
;MLLVFSLAFALMPLAGVFAAQAASGLSVEQTQEGIAYSFSVPGREFVCLQYQNRNEQGMMTLYSAQGLFQGVLPMRYTQSPSNTQVTVLSPAQHHLMSASIAFDVEATQAFVKAQPDAVNKVNDLTLTAGEKEMHWAFTASGHETLMLQFSSVMQKGQLIITAKDNGHFSGSLSLPNLYARDLVTITIKDQKGRVLAKEKERTLFIAPDPGETIKDGPLSGVIVCIDPGHQQAPVESKSIPVMPGSNKSVFSDGKSGMAQGVVTFRKESIAALEISYLTCIELRKLGAEVYMTRWNEETGVTNLNRAGYAEEVGADYFIRVHLNMSARRDADALYVYSPNTSPYAALVVDKQTYKNLAQALLDAMKAETGVRHGVVRLSDKFIGNNWAKMPTFLVETGFMSAPANDVLLSHPVYQQRVALGMAKGVIEMEKVKAASLE
;
A
#
# COMPACT_ATOMS: atom_id res chain seq x y z
N MET A 1 14.30 11.57 -39.55
CA MET A 1 14.61 12.68 -38.62
C MET A 1 13.49 12.74 -37.57
N LEU A 2 13.58 11.88 -36.56
CA LEU A 2 12.79 11.93 -35.33
C LEU A 2 13.65 11.20 -34.29
N LEU A 3 14.22 11.98 -33.36
CA LEU A 3 15.07 11.50 -32.28
C LEU A 3 14.19 10.92 -31.18
N VAL A 4 14.30 9.60 -30.96
CA VAL A 4 13.80 8.93 -29.76
C VAL A 4 14.95 8.93 -28.75
N PHE A 5 14.85 9.76 -27.70
CA PHE A 5 15.73 9.67 -26.54
C PHE A 5 15.31 8.45 -25.70
N SER A 6 15.94 7.31 -25.94
CA SER A 6 16.02 6.23 -24.95
C SER A 6 17.06 6.63 -23.91
N LEU A 7 16.62 7.05 -22.71
CA LEU A 7 17.51 7.03 -21.54
C LEU A 7 17.60 5.58 -21.05
N ALA A 8 18.44 4.80 -21.72
CA ALA A 8 18.98 3.58 -21.15
C ALA A 8 19.93 4.00 -20.01
N PHE A 9 19.49 3.83 -18.76
CA PHE A 9 20.44 3.81 -17.65
C PHE A 9 21.33 2.59 -17.85
N ALA A 10 22.53 2.83 -18.35
CA ALA A 10 23.60 1.86 -18.34
C ALA A 10 23.86 1.46 -16.88
N LEU A 11 23.48 0.24 -16.54
CA LEU A 11 24.00 -0.48 -15.37
C LEU A 11 25.50 -0.63 -15.58
N MET A 12 26.28 0.37 -15.12
CA MET A 12 27.69 0.14 -14.83
C MET A 12 27.75 -0.87 -13.69
N PRO A 13 28.41 -2.02 -13.85
CA PRO A 13 28.64 -2.91 -12.73
C PRO A 13 29.68 -2.22 -11.85
N LEU A 14 29.24 -1.65 -10.73
CA LEU A 14 30.11 -1.43 -9.58
C LEU A 14 30.44 -2.81 -9.01
N ALA A 15 31.30 -3.54 -9.72
CA ALA A 15 31.99 -4.72 -9.25
C ALA A 15 33.08 -4.27 -8.26
N GLY A 16 32.65 -3.73 -7.12
CA GLY A 16 33.42 -3.64 -5.89
C GLY A 16 33.08 -4.86 -5.05
N VAL A 17 34.10 -5.65 -4.73
CA VAL A 17 34.01 -6.94 -4.06
C VAL A 17 33.33 -6.81 -2.68
N PHE A 18 32.04 -7.07 -2.59
CA PHE A 18 31.39 -7.55 -1.36
C PHE A 18 31.22 -9.06 -1.45
N ALA A 19 32.33 -9.79 -1.34
CA ALA A 19 32.27 -11.17 -0.86
C ALA A 19 31.97 -11.11 0.66
N ALA A 20 30.73 -10.77 1.01
CA ALA A 20 30.28 -10.75 2.39
C ALA A 20 30.04 -12.19 2.83
N GLN A 21 31.00 -12.71 3.59
CA GLN A 21 30.77 -13.78 4.55
C GLN A 21 29.48 -13.43 5.32
N ALA A 22 28.48 -14.31 5.28
CA ALA A 22 27.18 -14.09 5.92
C ALA A 22 27.38 -13.94 7.45
N ALA A 23 27.64 -12.71 7.89
CA ALA A 23 27.68 -12.39 9.30
C ALA A 23 26.25 -12.53 9.84
N SER A 24 26.10 -13.21 10.97
CA SER A 24 24.82 -13.37 11.67
C SER A 24 24.29 -12.06 12.28
N GLY A 25 24.91 -10.92 11.99
CA GLY A 25 24.59 -9.60 12.54
C GLY A 25 24.43 -8.53 11.46
N LEU A 26 23.87 -7.40 11.85
CA LEU A 26 23.67 -6.24 10.97
C LEU A 26 24.97 -5.46 10.78
N SER A 27 25.48 -5.43 9.55
CA SER A 27 26.59 -4.56 9.15
C SER A 27 26.02 -3.23 8.64
N VAL A 28 26.60 -2.11 9.08
CA VAL A 28 26.28 -0.76 8.59
C VAL A 28 27.57 0.02 8.33
N GLU A 29 27.60 0.76 7.23
CA GLU A 29 28.73 1.59 6.82
C GLU A 29 28.24 2.91 6.23
N GLN A 30 28.93 4.01 6.53
CA GLN A 30 28.64 5.30 5.89
C GLN A 30 29.20 5.32 4.47
N THR A 31 28.38 5.79 3.54
CA THR A 31 28.71 6.01 2.13
C THR A 31 28.38 7.45 1.73
N GLN A 32 28.75 7.86 0.52
CA GLN A 32 28.34 9.16 -0.03
C GLN A 32 26.81 9.30 -0.18
N GLU A 33 26.10 8.18 -0.35
CA GLU A 33 24.65 8.15 -0.61
C GLU A 33 23.81 7.97 0.67
N GLY A 34 24.44 7.71 1.82
CA GLY A 34 23.77 7.42 3.09
C GLY A 34 24.42 6.27 3.85
N ILE A 35 23.63 5.42 4.51
CA ILE A 35 24.12 4.27 5.27
C ILE A 35 23.90 2.99 4.45
N ALA A 36 24.98 2.36 3.99
CA ALA A 36 24.93 1.02 3.45
C ALA A 36 24.63 0.02 4.58
N TYR A 37 23.75 -0.94 4.33
CA TYR A 37 23.46 -2.04 5.26
C TYR A 37 23.61 -3.39 4.55
N SER A 38 23.99 -4.40 5.32
CA SER A 38 23.98 -5.80 4.88
C SER A 38 23.76 -6.74 6.06
N PHE A 39 22.89 -7.74 5.89
CA PHE A 39 22.60 -8.76 6.91
C PHE A 39 21.88 -9.97 6.30
N SER A 40 21.82 -11.08 7.05
CA SER A 40 21.05 -12.27 6.66
C SER A 40 20.04 -12.68 7.73
N VAL A 41 18.84 -13.04 7.28
CA VAL A 41 17.80 -13.70 8.09
C VAL A 41 17.28 -14.91 7.31
N PRO A 42 17.97 -16.07 7.38
CA PRO A 42 17.59 -17.26 6.61
C PRO A 42 16.15 -17.69 6.84
N GLY A 43 15.45 -18.08 5.77
CA GLY A 43 14.06 -18.51 5.82
C GLY A 43 13.05 -17.38 6.01
N ARG A 44 13.46 -16.10 5.96
CA ARG A 44 12.57 -14.95 5.90
C ARG A 44 12.76 -14.19 4.61
N GLU A 45 11.68 -14.07 3.85
CA GLU A 45 11.71 -13.33 2.59
C GLU A 45 11.59 -11.81 2.77
N PHE A 46 11.16 -11.35 3.94
CA PHE A 46 10.98 -9.93 4.22
C PHE A 46 11.15 -9.57 5.70
N VAL A 47 11.62 -8.35 5.93
CA VAL A 47 11.86 -7.75 7.26
C VAL A 47 11.62 -6.24 7.19
N CYS A 48 11.31 -5.62 8.33
CA CYS A 48 11.22 -4.16 8.42
C CYS A 48 12.57 -3.61 8.90
N LEU A 49 13.18 -2.71 8.13
CA LEU A 49 14.36 -1.95 8.53
C LEU A 49 13.90 -0.59 9.05
N GLN A 50 14.01 -0.38 10.35
CA GLN A 50 13.78 0.90 11.00
C GLN A 50 15.11 1.64 11.16
N TYR A 51 15.11 2.94 10.95
CA TYR A 51 16.26 3.81 11.24
C TYR A 51 15.81 5.03 12.04
N GLN A 52 16.68 5.54 12.90
CA GLN A 52 16.41 6.72 13.69
C GLN A 52 17.68 7.46 14.10
N ASN A 53 17.67 8.77 13.94
CA ASN A 53 18.56 9.71 14.60
C ASN A 53 17.76 10.95 15.07
N ARG A 54 18.45 12.02 15.45
CA ARG A 54 17.80 13.25 15.95
C ARG A 54 17.05 14.05 14.87
N ASN A 55 17.42 13.88 13.61
CA ASN A 55 16.92 14.66 12.48
C ASN A 55 15.86 13.90 11.70
N GLU A 56 15.98 12.58 11.59
CA GLU A 56 15.02 11.75 10.86
C GLU A 56 14.89 10.36 11.46
N GLN A 57 13.71 9.78 11.22
CA GLN A 57 13.44 8.39 11.48
C GLN A 57 12.55 7.86 10.37
N GLY A 58 12.68 6.58 10.08
CA GLY A 58 11.77 5.94 9.17
C GLY A 58 11.79 4.44 9.32
N MET A 59 10.89 3.81 8.59
CA MET A 59 10.82 2.39 8.42
C MET A 59 10.70 2.11 6.93
N MET A 60 11.40 1.09 6.48
CA MET A 60 11.23 0.50 5.18
C MET A 60 11.11 -1.00 5.35
N THR A 61 10.68 -1.69 4.30
CA THR A 61 10.72 -3.14 4.30
C THR A 61 11.61 -3.59 3.19
N LEU A 62 12.35 -4.63 3.50
CA LEU A 62 13.32 -5.21 2.62
C LEU A 62 12.80 -6.58 2.17
N TYR A 63 13.10 -6.93 0.94
CA TYR A 63 12.76 -8.23 0.37
C TYR A 63 14.03 -8.96 -0.07
N SER A 64 14.05 -10.27 0.14
CA SER A 64 15.10 -11.15 -0.35
C SER A 64 14.61 -12.59 -0.39
N ALA A 65 14.55 -13.20 -1.57
CA ALA A 65 14.15 -14.60 -1.71
C ALA A 65 15.06 -15.57 -0.92
N GLN A 66 16.32 -15.21 -0.72
CA GLN A 66 17.31 -16.03 0.00
C GLN A 66 17.49 -15.60 1.46
N GLY A 67 16.77 -14.56 1.92
CA GLY A 67 16.97 -13.97 3.23
C GLY A 67 18.32 -13.24 3.39
N LEU A 68 18.92 -12.78 2.30
CA LEU A 68 20.10 -11.92 2.28
C LEU A 68 19.69 -10.49 1.88
N PHE A 69 19.84 -9.54 2.79
CA PHE A 69 19.36 -8.17 2.61
C PHE A 69 20.54 -7.21 2.54
N GLN A 70 20.55 -6.35 1.53
CA GLN A 70 21.56 -5.30 1.37
C GLN A 70 20.98 -4.10 0.61
N GLY A 71 21.52 -2.91 0.88
CA GLY A 71 21.10 -1.68 0.22
C GLY A 71 21.67 -0.44 0.89
N VAL A 72 21.16 0.72 0.49
CA VAL A 72 21.54 2.01 1.06
C VAL A 72 20.31 2.71 1.64
N LEU A 73 20.42 3.17 2.88
CA LEU A 73 19.48 4.05 3.57
C LEU A 73 19.86 5.51 3.26
N PRO A 74 19.10 6.25 2.44
CA PRO A 74 19.40 7.64 2.16
C PRO A 74 19.10 8.49 3.40
N MET A 75 20.11 9.11 3.98
CA MET A 75 19.98 9.98 5.16
C MET A 75 19.70 11.44 4.73
N ARG A 76 18.67 11.63 3.91
CA ARG A 76 18.40 12.89 3.17
C ARG A 76 18.12 14.09 4.06
N TYR A 77 17.74 13.85 5.31
CA TYR A 77 17.31 14.90 6.22
C TYR A 77 18.24 15.09 7.41
N THR A 78 19.33 14.31 7.45
CA THR A 78 20.35 14.43 8.48
C THR A 78 21.30 15.56 8.13
N GLN A 79 21.09 16.72 8.75
CA GLN A 79 21.77 17.99 8.45
C GLN A 79 23.00 18.29 9.30
N SER A 80 23.32 17.40 10.23
CA SER A 80 24.43 17.58 11.16
C SER A 80 24.87 16.23 11.74
N PRO A 81 26.13 16.07 12.17
CA PRO A 81 26.64 14.82 12.69
C PRO A 81 25.73 14.21 13.75
N SER A 82 25.35 12.94 13.58
CA SER A 82 24.44 12.26 14.49
C SER A 82 24.69 10.76 14.52
N ASN A 83 24.49 10.14 15.68
CA ASN A 83 24.47 8.69 15.78
C ASN A 83 23.11 8.17 15.27
N THR A 84 23.15 7.28 14.28
CA THR A 84 21.97 6.67 13.68
C THR A 84 21.85 5.22 14.12
N GLN A 85 20.71 4.89 14.74
CA GLN A 85 20.35 3.52 15.07
C GLN A 85 19.63 2.89 13.88
N VAL A 86 20.05 1.69 13.48
CA VAL A 86 19.39 0.88 12.47
C VAL A 86 18.94 -0.42 13.12
N THR A 87 17.65 -0.74 13.00
CA THR A 87 17.02 -1.91 13.64
C THR A 87 16.28 -2.73 12.60
N VAL A 88 16.55 -4.03 12.56
CA VAL A 88 15.79 -4.99 11.78
C VAL A 88 14.72 -5.61 12.67
N LEU A 89 13.47 -5.52 12.22
CA LEU A 89 12.31 -6.09 12.86
C LEU A 89 11.71 -7.17 11.97
N SER A 90 11.09 -8.16 12.60
CA SER A 90 10.16 -9.03 11.90
C SER A 90 8.92 -8.25 11.48
N PRO A 91 8.09 -8.79 10.57
CA PRO A 91 6.85 -8.11 10.17
C PRO A 91 5.86 -7.90 11.33
N ALA A 92 5.92 -8.76 12.35
CA ALA A 92 5.20 -8.59 13.61
C ALA A 92 5.85 -7.56 14.56
N GLN A 93 6.78 -6.74 14.06
CA GLN A 93 7.52 -5.70 14.80
C GLN A 93 8.40 -6.22 15.95
N HIS A 94 8.68 -7.53 16.01
CA HIS A 94 9.65 -8.08 16.97
C HIS A 94 11.08 -7.76 16.53
N HIS A 95 11.91 -7.30 17.47
CA HIS A 95 13.34 -7.06 17.24
C HIS A 95 14.06 -8.34 16.79
N LEU A 96 14.85 -8.24 15.71
CA LEU A 96 15.73 -9.30 15.23
C LEU A 96 17.19 -8.94 15.50
N MET A 97 17.63 -7.75 15.08
CA MET A 97 19.00 -7.27 15.26
C MET A 97 19.05 -5.74 15.12
N SER A 98 20.11 -5.12 15.60
CA SER A 98 20.34 -3.68 15.44
C SER A 98 21.83 -3.36 15.40
N ALA A 99 22.13 -2.18 14.86
CA ALA A 99 23.45 -1.58 14.81
C ALA A 99 23.34 -0.08 15.01
N SER A 100 24.45 0.57 15.35
CA SER A 100 24.53 2.03 15.44
C SER A 100 25.77 2.51 14.73
N ILE A 101 25.66 3.64 14.04
CA ILE A 101 26.75 4.24 13.29
C ILE A 101 26.71 5.77 13.46
N ALA A 102 27.89 6.36 13.69
CA ALA A 102 28.05 7.80 13.57
C ALA A 102 27.91 8.15 12.09
N PHE A 103 26.91 8.98 11.77
CA PHE A 103 26.69 9.49 10.43
C PHE A 103 27.14 10.94 10.39
N ASP A 104 28.31 11.15 9.78
CA ASP A 104 28.92 12.46 9.62
C ASP A 104 28.45 13.10 8.33
N VAL A 105 28.07 14.37 8.41
CA VAL A 105 27.74 15.19 7.24
C VAL A 105 28.44 16.53 7.36
N GLU A 106 28.72 17.15 6.22
CA GLU A 106 29.07 18.57 6.23
C GLU A 106 27.88 19.33 6.85
N ALA A 107 28.18 20.18 7.84
CA ALA A 107 27.14 20.89 8.56
C ALA A 107 26.33 21.77 7.59
N THR A 108 25.08 21.40 7.35
CA THR A 108 24.21 22.17 6.46
C THR A 108 23.49 23.25 7.27
N GLN A 109 23.79 24.51 6.98
CA GLN A 109 23.07 25.74 7.33
C GLN A 109 22.57 25.91 8.79
N ALA A 110 23.10 26.91 9.50
CA ALA A 110 22.63 27.28 10.84
C ALA A 110 21.37 28.17 10.80
N PHE A 111 20.62 28.21 11.90
CA PHE A 111 19.54 29.18 12.08
C PHE A 111 20.06 30.62 12.04
N VAL A 112 19.31 31.48 11.34
CA VAL A 112 19.45 32.93 11.39
C VAL A 112 18.38 33.51 12.31
N LYS A 113 18.79 34.46 13.17
CA LYS A 113 17.87 35.14 14.09
C LYS A 113 16.84 35.93 13.30
N ALA A 114 15.56 35.65 13.55
CA ALA A 114 14.45 36.40 12.99
C ALA A 114 14.56 37.91 13.26
N GLN A 115 14.10 38.70 12.30
CA GLN A 115 14.04 40.17 12.38
C GLN A 115 13.04 40.61 13.47
N PRO A 116 13.19 41.82 14.05
CA PRO A 116 12.32 42.28 15.15
C PRO A 116 10.82 42.30 14.80
N ASP A 117 10.49 42.51 13.54
CA ASP A 117 9.14 42.58 12.96
C ASP A 117 8.67 41.26 12.37
N ALA A 118 9.38 40.15 12.62
CA ALA A 118 9.06 38.85 12.06
C ALA A 118 7.66 38.36 12.47
N VAL A 119 6.93 37.84 11.49
CA VAL A 119 5.55 37.37 11.70
C VAL A 119 5.51 36.16 12.64
N ASN A 120 4.42 36.03 13.40
CA ASN A 120 4.20 34.93 14.34
C ASN A 120 3.39 33.76 13.76
N LYS A 121 3.00 33.85 12.49
CA LYS A 121 2.33 32.84 11.68
C LYS A 121 2.84 32.93 10.26
N VAL A 122 2.86 31.80 9.54
CA VAL A 122 3.09 31.82 8.10
C VAL A 122 1.77 31.90 7.36
N ASN A 123 1.75 32.53 6.19
CA ASN A 123 0.57 32.63 5.34
C ASN A 123 0.70 31.67 4.16
N ASP A 124 -0.45 31.21 3.65
CA ASP A 124 -0.56 30.46 2.39
C ASP A 124 0.33 29.21 2.33
N LEU A 125 0.40 28.45 3.44
CA LEU A 125 1.06 27.15 3.42
C LEU A 125 0.29 26.20 2.51
N THR A 126 0.85 25.98 1.34
CA THR A 126 0.32 25.09 0.32
C THR A 126 1.19 23.85 0.24
N LEU A 127 0.53 22.69 0.16
CA LEU A 127 1.16 21.41 -0.07
C LEU A 127 0.66 20.87 -1.41
N THR A 128 1.56 20.35 -2.23
CA THR A 128 1.20 19.74 -3.51
C THR A 128 1.95 18.44 -3.67
N ALA A 129 1.21 17.35 -3.75
CA ALA A 129 1.78 16.03 -3.91
C ALA A 129 2.44 15.88 -5.28
N GLY A 130 3.69 15.42 -5.29
CA GLY A 130 4.42 14.98 -6.48
C GLY A 130 4.66 13.47 -6.46
N GLU A 131 5.36 12.96 -7.46
CA GLU A 131 5.77 11.55 -7.49
C GLU A 131 6.89 11.30 -6.48
N LYS A 132 6.59 10.58 -5.40
CA LYS A 132 7.51 10.36 -4.25
C LYS A 132 8.03 11.67 -3.63
N GLU A 133 7.30 12.76 -3.83
CA GLU A 133 7.68 14.09 -3.37
C GLU A 133 6.47 14.82 -2.77
N MET A 134 6.75 15.79 -1.89
CA MET A 134 5.77 16.77 -1.43
C MET A 134 6.34 18.16 -1.64
N HIS A 135 5.79 18.89 -2.60
CA HIS A 135 6.10 20.28 -2.81
C HIS A 135 5.40 21.13 -1.75
N TRP A 136 6.09 22.16 -1.29
CA TRP A 136 5.57 23.08 -0.29
C TRP A 136 5.95 24.51 -0.64
N ALA A 137 5.06 25.45 -0.35
CA ALA A 137 5.30 26.88 -0.49
C ALA A 137 4.52 27.68 0.56
N PHE A 138 5.08 28.79 1.05
CA PHE A 138 4.43 29.72 1.98
C PHE A 138 5.19 31.05 2.06
N THR A 139 4.62 32.02 2.76
CA THR A 139 5.27 33.30 3.09
C THR A 139 5.41 33.51 4.60
N ALA A 140 6.55 34.05 5.02
CA ALA A 140 6.90 34.33 6.42
C ALA A 140 7.87 35.53 6.53
N SER A 141 7.34 36.75 6.43
CA SER A 141 8.13 37.98 6.50
C SER A 141 8.95 38.09 7.79
N GLY A 142 10.18 38.61 7.67
CA GLY A 142 11.14 38.76 8.78
C GLY A 142 11.83 37.46 9.21
N HIS A 143 11.58 36.33 8.54
CA HIS A 143 12.35 35.09 8.72
C HIS A 143 13.24 34.82 7.51
N GLU A 144 14.53 34.57 7.74
CA GLU A 144 15.46 34.08 6.72
C GLU A 144 15.56 32.56 6.73
N THR A 145 15.49 31.95 7.92
CA THR A 145 15.50 30.50 8.10
C THR A 145 14.37 30.05 9.02
N LEU A 146 13.78 28.91 8.71
CA LEU A 146 12.76 28.25 9.53
C LEU A 146 13.05 26.75 9.62
N MET A 147 12.40 26.07 10.56
CA MET A 147 12.42 24.61 10.61
C MET A 147 11.17 24.07 9.92
N LEU A 148 11.37 23.24 8.90
CA LEU A 148 10.34 22.37 8.37
C LEU A 148 10.45 21.02 9.06
N GLN A 149 9.40 20.60 9.76
CA GLN A 149 9.25 19.23 10.25
C GLN A 149 8.16 18.53 9.44
N PHE A 150 8.43 17.32 8.96
CA PHE A 150 7.43 16.49 8.33
C PHE A 150 7.26 15.16 9.07
N SER A 151 6.08 14.58 8.92
CA SER A 151 5.78 13.25 9.45
C SER A 151 4.72 12.55 8.63
N SER A 152 4.92 11.27 8.43
CA SER A 152 3.94 10.27 8.02
C SER A 152 3.99 9.09 9.00
N VAL A 153 3.33 8.00 8.64
CA VAL A 153 3.43 6.72 9.34
C VAL A 153 4.85 6.14 9.21
N MET A 154 5.39 6.17 8.00
CA MET A 154 6.63 5.45 7.64
C MET A 154 7.88 6.31 7.79
N GLN A 155 7.76 7.63 7.81
CA GLN A 155 8.92 8.52 7.80
C GLN A 155 8.62 9.82 8.53
N LYS A 156 9.59 10.32 9.29
CA LYS A 156 9.56 11.64 9.91
C LYS A 156 10.93 12.26 9.75
N GLY A 157 10.96 13.57 9.56
CA GLY A 157 12.22 14.28 9.47
C GLY A 157 12.04 15.76 9.76
N GLN A 158 13.16 16.44 9.94
CA GLN A 158 13.21 17.88 10.08
C GLN A 158 14.44 18.44 9.37
N LEU A 159 14.26 19.61 8.76
CA LEU A 159 15.30 20.34 8.07
C LEU A 159 15.14 21.85 8.29
N ILE A 160 16.26 22.54 8.37
CA ILE A 160 16.33 24.00 8.27
C ILE A 160 16.12 24.35 6.79
N ILE A 161 15.17 25.24 6.55
CA ILE A 161 14.81 25.78 5.24
C ILE A 161 15.11 27.28 5.20
N THR A 162 15.51 27.77 4.04
CA THR A 162 15.93 29.16 3.83
C THR A 162 14.98 29.86 2.87
N ALA A 163 14.68 31.13 3.13
CA ALA A 163 13.87 31.96 2.25
C ALA A 163 14.59 32.14 0.91
N LYS A 164 13.83 32.09 -0.19
CA LYS A 164 14.36 32.41 -1.53
C LYS A 164 14.51 33.92 -1.70
N ASP A 165 13.51 34.67 -1.27
CA ASP A 165 13.45 36.13 -1.36
C ASP A 165 12.35 36.71 -0.48
N ASN A 166 12.65 37.78 0.29
CA ASN A 166 11.67 38.54 1.08
C ASN A 166 10.71 37.69 1.93
N GLY A 167 11.21 36.62 2.55
CA GLY A 167 10.39 35.72 3.38
C GLY A 167 9.51 34.73 2.59
N HIS A 168 9.72 34.55 1.29
CA HIS A 168 9.10 33.46 0.53
C HIS A 168 9.90 32.17 0.72
N PHE A 169 9.20 31.10 1.07
CA PHE A 169 9.77 29.79 1.31
C PHE A 169 9.12 28.80 0.34
N SER A 170 9.92 28.02 -0.37
CA SER A 170 9.41 26.91 -1.18
C SER A 170 10.46 25.84 -1.42
N GLY A 171 10.02 24.61 -1.63
CA GLY A 171 10.90 23.48 -1.91
C GLY A 171 10.13 22.19 -2.15
N SER A 172 10.86 21.08 -2.19
CA SER A 172 10.32 19.72 -2.30
C SER A 172 10.90 18.84 -1.20
N LEU A 173 10.06 17.99 -0.61
CA LEU A 173 10.49 16.92 0.28
C LEU A 173 10.48 15.61 -0.49
N SER A 174 11.64 14.97 -0.61
CA SER A 174 11.72 13.63 -1.19
C SER A 174 11.38 12.56 -0.16
N LEU A 175 10.31 11.82 -0.42
CA LEU A 175 9.65 10.95 0.54
C LEU A 175 9.72 9.49 0.06
N PRO A 176 10.93 8.89 0.00
CA PRO A 176 11.14 7.58 -0.64
C PRO A 176 10.50 6.42 0.12
N ASN A 177 10.18 6.61 1.40
CA ASN A 177 9.69 5.55 2.29
C ASN A 177 8.17 5.60 2.48
N LEU A 178 7.45 6.35 1.65
CA LEU A 178 5.99 6.48 1.77
C LEU A 178 5.25 5.55 0.81
N TYR A 179 4.08 5.11 1.26
CA TYR A 179 3.12 4.44 0.39
C TYR A 179 2.36 5.46 -0.46
N ALA A 180 1.70 4.96 -1.51
CA ALA A 180 0.78 5.77 -2.28
C ALA A 180 -0.35 6.30 -1.39
N ARG A 181 -0.78 7.55 -1.59
CA ARG A 181 -1.81 8.24 -0.78
C ARG A 181 -1.55 8.27 0.73
N ASP A 182 -0.30 8.08 1.17
CA ASP A 182 0.08 8.23 2.57
C ASP A 182 -0.11 9.67 3.03
N LEU A 183 -0.57 9.87 4.27
CA LEU A 183 -0.87 11.19 4.80
C LEU A 183 0.40 11.82 5.34
N VAL A 184 0.86 12.88 4.69
CA VAL A 184 2.02 13.66 5.10
C VAL A 184 1.54 14.90 5.83
N THR A 185 2.10 15.13 7.02
CA THR A 185 1.90 16.35 7.79
C THR A 185 3.18 17.16 7.76
N ILE A 186 3.09 18.42 7.34
CA ILE A 186 4.19 19.39 7.39
C ILE A 186 3.87 20.42 8.48
N THR A 187 4.86 20.72 9.32
CA THR A 187 4.78 21.69 10.41
C THR A 187 5.95 22.66 10.27
N ILE A 188 5.65 23.96 10.17
CA ILE A 188 6.67 25.01 10.13
C ILE A 188 6.87 25.55 11.53
N LYS A 189 8.13 25.65 11.96
CA LYS A 189 8.52 26.14 13.28
C LYS A 189 9.59 27.22 13.18
N ASP A 190 9.57 28.15 14.11
CA ASP A 190 10.68 29.10 14.28
C ASP A 190 11.87 28.45 15.02
N GLN A 191 12.98 29.20 15.12
CA GLN A 191 14.21 28.81 15.84
C GLN A 191 14.00 28.44 17.32
N LYS A 192 12.90 28.87 17.95
CA LYS A 192 12.55 28.52 19.34
C LYS A 192 11.64 27.29 19.41
N GLY A 193 11.31 26.68 18.28
CA GLY A 193 10.43 25.52 18.17
C GLY A 193 8.94 25.85 18.19
N ARG A 194 8.54 27.13 18.17
CA ARG A 194 7.13 27.52 18.13
C ARG A 194 6.56 27.22 16.75
N VAL A 195 5.40 26.56 16.72
CA VAL A 195 4.68 26.24 15.48
C VAL A 195 4.07 27.50 14.88
N LEU A 196 4.41 27.79 13.62
CA LEU A 196 3.89 28.93 12.87
C LEU A 196 2.76 28.52 11.90
N ALA A 197 2.80 27.30 11.37
CA ALA A 197 1.68 26.65 10.67
C ALA A 197 1.86 25.13 10.63
N LYS A 198 0.77 24.45 10.25
CA LYS A 198 0.72 23.01 10.07
C LYS A 198 -0.31 22.70 9.00
N GLU A 199 0.09 21.94 8.00
CA GLU A 199 -0.80 21.44 6.95
C GLU A 199 -0.59 19.97 6.68
N LYS A 200 -1.58 19.36 6.01
CA LYS A 200 -1.53 17.94 5.64
C LYS A 200 -1.98 17.73 4.22
N GLU A 201 -1.31 16.84 3.52
CA GLU A 201 -1.68 16.41 2.17
C GLU A 201 -1.30 14.94 1.98
N ARG A 202 -2.03 14.24 1.11
CA ARG A 202 -1.74 12.85 0.75
C ARG A 202 -0.78 12.81 -0.44
N THR A 203 0.18 11.88 -0.42
CA THR A 203 1.01 11.58 -1.60
C THR A 203 0.13 11.17 -2.79
N LEU A 204 0.66 11.25 -4.01
CA LEU A 204 -0.09 10.78 -5.18
C LEU A 204 -0.31 9.26 -5.13
N PHE A 205 -1.39 8.81 -5.77
CA PHE A 205 -1.49 7.42 -6.20
C PHE A 205 -0.91 7.31 -7.60
N ILE A 206 0.20 6.60 -7.74
CA ILE A 206 0.75 6.25 -9.05
C ILE A 206 0.31 4.82 -9.31
N ALA A 207 -0.71 4.67 -10.16
CA ALA A 207 -1.16 3.37 -10.62
C ALA A 207 0.00 2.66 -11.32
N PRO A 208 0.32 1.41 -10.95
CA PRO A 208 1.27 0.63 -11.73
C PRO A 208 0.68 0.37 -13.11
N ASP A 209 1.53 0.29 -14.14
CA ASP A 209 1.10 -0.19 -15.45
C ASP A 209 0.64 -1.64 -15.30
N PRO A 210 -0.65 -1.95 -15.59
CA PRO A 210 -1.16 -3.30 -15.45
C PRO A 210 -0.56 -4.27 -16.49
N GLY A 211 0.13 -3.76 -17.51
CA GLY A 211 0.72 -4.54 -18.59
C GLY A 211 -0.32 -5.21 -19.50
N GLU A 212 0.16 -5.82 -20.58
CA GLU A 212 -0.68 -6.62 -21.49
C GLU A 212 -0.89 -8.04 -20.95
N THR A 213 -2.01 -8.66 -21.30
CA THR A 213 -2.28 -10.08 -21.01
C THR A 213 -1.37 -10.98 -21.85
N ILE A 214 -0.74 -11.96 -21.21
CA ILE A 214 0.03 -13.00 -21.91
C ILE A 214 -0.93 -13.97 -22.61
N LYS A 215 -0.79 -14.16 -23.93
CA LYS A 215 -1.78 -14.91 -24.73
C LYS A 215 -1.88 -16.41 -24.40
N ASP A 216 -0.76 -17.04 -24.04
CA ASP A 216 -0.64 -18.50 -23.88
C ASP A 216 -0.31 -18.91 -22.44
N GLY A 217 -1.05 -18.37 -21.47
CA GLY A 217 -0.91 -18.69 -20.05
C GLY A 217 -1.91 -19.74 -19.53
N PRO A 218 -1.72 -20.27 -18.31
CA PRO A 218 -2.62 -21.26 -17.70
C PRO A 218 -4.06 -20.76 -17.47
N LEU A 219 -4.31 -19.46 -17.57
CA LEU A 219 -5.63 -18.82 -17.49
C LEU A 219 -6.07 -18.23 -18.84
N SER A 220 -5.47 -18.64 -19.96
CA SER A 220 -5.89 -18.18 -21.29
C SER A 220 -7.36 -18.50 -21.53
N GLY A 221 -8.13 -17.49 -21.94
CA GLY A 221 -9.57 -17.58 -22.14
C GLY A 221 -10.44 -17.37 -20.89
N VAL A 222 -9.82 -17.17 -19.72
CA VAL A 222 -10.54 -16.85 -18.47
C VAL A 222 -10.69 -15.34 -18.31
N ILE A 223 -11.90 -14.86 -18.03
CA ILE A 223 -12.18 -13.45 -17.75
C ILE A 223 -12.40 -13.25 -16.26
N VAL A 224 -11.59 -12.40 -15.62
CA VAL A 224 -11.71 -12.06 -14.19
C VAL A 224 -12.07 -10.58 -14.03
N CYS A 225 -13.18 -10.31 -13.35
CA CYS A 225 -13.50 -8.96 -12.88
C CYS A 225 -13.07 -8.82 -11.41
N ILE A 226 -12.13 -7.91 -11.16
CA ILE A 226 -11.67 -7.55 -9.82
C ILE A 226 -12.42 -6.32 -9.34
N ASP A 227 -12.94 -6.37 -8.12
CA ASP A 227 -13.67 -5.29 -7.49
C ASP A 227 -12.89 -4.75 -6.29
N PRO A 228 -12.11 -3.66 -6.45
CA PRO A 228 -11.49 -3.03 -5.30
C PRO A 228 -12.56 -2.39 -4.42
N GLY A 229 -12.75 -2.93 -3.21
CA GLY A 229 -13.78 -2.48 -2.28
C GLY A 229 -13.72 -0.99 -1.97
N HIS A 230 -14.87 -0.40 -1.71
CA HIS A 230 -15.05 1.03 -1.34
C HIS A 230 -14.55 2.03 -2.40
N GLN A 231 -14.62 3.34 -2.12
CA GLN A 231 -14.02 4.44 -2.94
C GLN A 231 -14.05 5.78 -2.18
N GLN A 232 -13.36 6.82 -2.68
CA GLN A 232 -13.50 8.20 -2.19
C GLN A 232 -14.64 8.97 -2.85
N ALA A 233 -15.01 8.68 -4.10
CA ALA A 233 -16.07 9.39 -4.79
C ALA A 233 -17.45 9.09 -4.18
N PRO A 234 -18.30 10.11 -4.00
CA PRO A 234 -19.68 9.87 -3.59
C PRO A 234 -20.45 9.14 -4.71
N VAL A 235 -21.51 8.45 -4.31
CA VAL A 235 -22.49 7.88 -5.24
C VAL A 235 -23.88 8.21 -4.73
N GLU A 236 -24.83 8.37 -5.65
CA GLU A 236 -26.24 8.44 -5.30
C GLU A 236 -26.70 7.04 -4.87
N SER A 237 -26.85 6.82 -3.56
CA SER A 237 -27.28 5.53 -3.03
C SER A 237 -28.78 5.33 -3.26
N LYS A 238 -29.17 4.17 -3.78
CA LYS A 238 -30.57 3.77 -3.94
C LYS A 238 -30.91 2.61 -3.02
N SER A 239 -32.13 2.60 -2.50
CA SER A 239 -32.68 1.46 -1.78
C SER A 239 -33.01 0.36 -2.78
N ILE A 240 -32.42 -0.81 -2.61
CA ILE A 240 -32.61 -1.98 -3.46
C ILE A 240 -32.84 -3.24 -2.60
N PRO A 241 -33.49 -4.28 -3.14
CA PRO A 241 -33.54 -5.58 -2.47
C PRO A 241 -32.15 -6.12 -2.13
N VAL A 242 -32.00 -6.79 -0.98
CA VAL A 242 -30.74 -7.42 -0.53
C VAL A 242 -30.19 -8.41 -1.56
N MET A 243 -31.10 -9.09 -2.26
CA MET A 243 -30.84 -10.00 -3.37
C MET A 243 -32.07 -9.98 -4.29
N PRO A 244 -31.96 -10.48 -5.53
CA PRO A 244 -33.09 -10.56 -6.45
C PRO A 244 -34.29 -11.27 -5.80
N GLY A 245 -35.47 -10.67 -5.89
CA GLY A 245 -36.71 -11.21 -5.31
C GLY A 245 -36.86 -11.06 -3.78
N SER A 246 -35.94 -10.39 -3.07
CA SER A 246 -36.08 -10.16 -1.64
C SER A 246 -37.04 -9.02 -1.31
N ASN A 247 -37.85 -9.19 -0.26
CA ASN A 247 -38.67 -8.11 0.33
C ASN A 247 -37.88 -7.27 1.35
N LYS A 248 -36.62 -7.65 1.67
CA LYS A 248 -35.73 -6.85 2.52
C LYS A 248 -34.89 -5.95 1.62
N SER A 249 -34.85 -4.66 1.96
CA SER A 249 -34.07 -3.67 1.20
C SER A 249 -32.91 -3.11 2.02
N VAL A 250 -31.90 -2.65 1.29
CA VAL A 250 -30.68 -1.99 1.79
C VAL A 250 -30.30 -0.88 0.84
N PHE A 251 -29.55 0.10 1.32
CA PHE A 251 -28.97 1.11 0.44
C PHE A 251 -27.74 0.54 -0.24
N SER A 252 -27.75 0.53 -1.58
CA SER A 252 -26.58 0.20 -2.37
C SER A 252 -25.68 1.43 -2.47
N ASP A 253 -24.79 1.60 -1.51
CA ASP A 253 -23.69 2.54 -1.57
C ASP A 253 -22.38 1.88 -2.06
N GLY A 254 -21.28 2.63 -2.02
CA GLY A 254 -19.93 2.13 -2.29
C GLY A 254 -18.92 2.59 -1.24
N LYS A 255 -19.35 2.90 -0.01
CA LYS A 255 -18.48 3.43 1.06
C LYS A 255 -18.79 2.93 2.46
N SER A 256 -20.00 2.47 2.74
CA SER A 256 -20.38 2.06 4.08
C SER A 256 -19.56 0.88 4.55
N GLY A 257 -19.21 0.87 5.84
CA GLY A 257 -18.43 -0.20 6.45
C GLY A 257 -16.92 -0.16 6.18
N MET A 258 -16.42 0.87 5.47
CA MET A 258 -15.00 1.00 5.13
C MET A 258 -14.10 1.00 6.39
N ALA A 259 -13.17 0.06 6.45
CA ALA A 259 -12.17 -0.05 7.50
C ALA A 259 -11.07 1.03 7.37
N GLN A 260 -10.38 1.26 8.49
CA GLN A 260 -9.19 2.10 8.53
C GLN A 260 -8.14 1.48 9.45
N GLY A 261 -6.87 1.54 9.02
CA GLY A 261 -5.72 1.11 9.80
C GLY A 261 -5.61 1.86 11.13
N VAL A 262 -5.39 1.13 12.22
CA VAL A 262 -5.26 1.71 13.58
C VAL A 262 -3.88 2.31 13.87
N VAL A 263 -2.86 1.92 13.11
CA VAL A 263 -1.48 2.43 13.18
C VAL A 263 -1.19 3.32 11.97
N THR A 264 -1.51 2.84 10.77
CA THR A 264 -1.16 3.52 9.51
C THR A 264 -2.19 4.56 9.11
N PHE A 265 -3.41 4.52 9.66
CA PHE A 265 -4.54 5.34 9.20
C PHE A 265 -4.85 5.20 7.70
N ARG A 266 -4.32 4.15 7.05
CA ARG A 266 -4.60 3.81 5.66
C ARG A 266 -6.07 3.42 5.55
N LYS A 267 -6.74 3.94 4.53
CA LYS A 267 -8.13 3.57 4.26
C LYS A 267 -8.17 2.23 3.54
N GLU A 268 -9.17 1.42 3.83
CA GLU A 268 -9.42 0.17 3.11
C GLU A 268 -9.54 0.41 1.60
N SER A 269 -10.24 1.47 1.17
CA SER A 269 -10.40 1.77 -0.26
C SER A 269 -9.07 1.89 -1.02
N ILE A 270 -8.04 2.44 -0.37
CA ILE A 270 -6.72 2.61 -0.96
C ILE A 270 -5.98 1.27 -0.99
N ALA A 271 -5.93 0.54 0.14
CA ALA A 271 -5.23 -0.74 0.22
C ALA A 271 -5.87 -1.80 -0.69
N ALA A 272 -7.19 -1.85 -0.77
CA ALA A 272 -7.92 -2.71 -1.68
C ALA A 272 -7.62 -2.38 -3.14
N LEU A 273 -7.55 -1.08 -3.49
CA LEU A 273 -7.18 -0.64 -4.84
C LEU A 273 -5.78 -1.14 -5.23
N GLU A 274 -4.80 -0.94 -4.36
CA GLU A 274 -3.42 -1.38 -4.60
C GLU A 274 -3.30 -2.89 -4.79
N ILE A 275 -3.88 -3.67 -3.87
CA ILE A 275 -3.89 -5.13 -3.96
C ILE A 275 -4.55 -5.57 -5.27
N SER A 276 -5.64 -4.93 -5.68
CA SER A 276 -6.33 -5.24 -6.92
C SER A 276 -5.51 -4.93 -8.17
N TYR A 277 -4.73 -3.84 -8.19
CA TYR A 277 -3.79 -3.57 -9.28
C TYR A 277 -2.72 -4.66 -9.39
N LEU A 278 -2.12 -5.06 -8.26
CA LEU A 278 -1.13 -6.13 -8.25
C LEU A 278 -1.76 -7.46 -8.69
N THR A 279 -2.98 -7.73 -8.25
CA THR A 279 -3.73 -8.95 -8.65
C THR A 279 -4.04 -8.95 -10.14
N CYS A 280 -4.38 -7.80 -10.71
CA CYS A 280 -4.58 -7.62 -12.15
C CYS A 280 -3.30 -7.97 -12.92
N ILE A 281 -2.16 -7.42 -12.50
CA ILE A 281 -0.85 -7.71 -13.09
C ILE A 281 -0.54 -9.22 -13.03
N GLU A 282 -0.71 -9.85 -11.86
CA GLU A 282 -0.41 -11.29 -11.71
C GLU A 282 -1.34 -12.18 -12.53
N LEU A 283 -2.63 -11.86 -12.61
CA LEU A 283 -3.59 -12.60 -13.44
C LEU A 283 -3.30 -12.44 -14.94
N ARG A 284 -2.93 -11.23 -15.39
CA ARG A 284 -2.53 -10.99 -16.79
C ARG A 284 -1.26 -11.73 -17.19
N LYS A 285 -0.29 -11.85 -16.28
CA LYS A 285 0.91 -12.71 -16.47
C LYS A 285 0.55 -14.19 -16.62
N LEU A 286 -0.56 -14.63 -16.03
CA LEU A 286 -1.07 -15.99 -16.17
C LEU A 286 -2.02 -16.17 -17.37
N GLY A 287 -2.28 -15.10 -18.11
CA GLY A 287 -3.05 -15.10 -19.35
C GLY A 287 -4.55 -14.85 -19.21
N ALA A 288 -5.02 -14.49 -18.01
CA ALA A 288 -6.40 -14.06 -17.83
C ALA A 288 -6.64 -12.68 -18.45
N GLU A 289 -7.82 -12.48 -19.02
CA GLU A 289 -8.34 -11.15 -19.31
C GLU A 289 -8.88 -10.54 -18.02
N VAL A 290 -8.44 -9.32 -17.69
CA VAL A 290 -8.76 -8.71 -16.39
C VAL A 290 -9.38 -7.35 -16.53
N TYR A 291 -10.54 -7.20 -15.89
CA TYR A 291 -11.29 -5.96 -15.73
C TYR A 291 -11.30 -5.54 -14.26
N MET A 292 -11.36 -4.23 -14.00
CA MET A 292 -11.52 -3.70 -12.65
C MET A 292 -12.73 -2.78 -12.59
N THR A 293 -13.54 -2.91 -11.53
CA THR A 293 -14.74 -2.06 -11.33
C THR A 293 -14.40 -0.58 -11.11
N ARG A 294 -13.17 -0.29 -10.68
CA ARG A 294 -12.60 1.06 -10.60
C ARG A 294 -11.07 1.00 -10.66
N TRP A 295 -10.46 2.08 -11.15
CA TRP A 295 -9.00 2.24 -11.27
C TRP A 295 -8.44 3.34 -10.37
N ASN A 296 -9.30 4.10 -9.71
CA ASN A 296 -8.91 5.23 -8.85
C ASN A 296 -9.93 5.41 -7.71
N GLU A 297 -9.70 6.40 -6.86
CA GLU A 297 -10.57 6.72 -5.73
C GLU A 297 -11.71 7.67 -6.15
N GLU A 298 -11.56 8.35 -7.28
CA GLU A 298 -12.46 9.36 -7.85
C GLU A 298 -13.61 8.77 -8.70
N THR A 299 -13.59 7.46 -8.95
CA THR A 299 -14.67 6.74 -9.65
C THR A 299 -15.70 6.25 -8.62
N GLY A 300 -16.92 6.76 -8.72
CA GLY A 300 -18.03 6.37 -7.84
C GLY A 300 -18.84 5.21 -8.42
N VAL A 301 -18.79 4.04 -7.79
CA VAL A 301 -19.57 2.86 -8.20
C VAL A 301 -20.35 2.27 -7.04
N THR A 302 -21.65 2.01 -7.23
CA THR A 302 -22.50 1.36 -6.21
C THR A 302 -22.26 -0.16 -6.20
N ASN A 303 -22.59 -0.84 -5.10
CA ASN A 303 -22.51 -2.32 -5.04
C ASN A 303 -23.27 -3.02 -6.17
N LEU A 304 -24.45 -2.51 -6.57
CA LEU A 304 -25.21 -3.05 -7.68
C LEU A 304 -24.49 -2.85 -9.04
N ASN A 305 -23.96 -1.65 -9.28
CA ASN A 305 -23.24 -1.35 -10.53
C ASN A 305 -21.94 -2.16 -10.63
N ARG A 306 -21.27 -2.46 -9.50
CA ARG A 306 -20.08 -3.33 -9.48
C ARG A 306 -20.41 -4.74 -9.99
N ALA A 307 -21.49 -5.34 -9.49
CA ALA A 307 -21.96 -6.64 -9.96
C ALA A 307 -22.44 -6.60 -11.43
N GLY A 308 -23.14 -5.53 -11.81
CA GLY A 308 -23.59 -5.33 -13.19
C GLY A 308 -22.43 -5.18 -14.19
N TYR A 309 -21.36 -4.47 -13.81
CA TYR A 309 -20.17 -4.34 -14.65
C TYR A 309 -19.45 -5.69 -14.84
N ALA A 310 -19.37 -6.51 -13.80
CA ALA A 310 -18.81 -7.86 -13.92
C ALA A 310 -19.61 -8.75 -14.89
N GLU A 311 -20.94 -8.60 -14.92
CA GLU A 311 -21.80 -9.26 -15.90
C GLU A 311 -21.58 -8.70 -17.31
N GLU A 312 -21.50 -7.38 -17.46
CA GLU A 312 -21.32 -6.70 -18.75
C GLU A 312 -20.05 -7.14 -19.47
N VAL A 313 -18.95 -7.32 -18.73
CA VAL A 313 -17.67 -7.79 -19.28
C VAL A 313 -17.62 -9.31 -19.47
N GLY A 314 -18.68 -10.05 -19.13
CA GLY A 314 -18.74 -11.50 -19.27
C GLY A 314 -17.80 -12.26 -18.34
N ALA A 315 -17.56 -11.77 -17.12
CA ALA A 315 -16.57 -12.36 -16.23
C ALA A 315 -16.93 -13.81 -15.83
N ASP A 316 -15.95 -14.71 -15.93
CA ASP A 316 -15.99 -16.05 -15.32
C ASP A 316 -15.91 -15.98 -13.79
N TYR A 317 -15.20 -14.98 -13.25
CA TYR A 317 -15.02 -14.80 -11.82
C TYR A 317 -15.13 -13.34 -11.41
N PHE A 318 -15.88 -13.09 -10.34
CA PHE A 318 -16.00 -11.77 -9.73
C PHE A 318 -15.38 -11.72 -8.33
N ILE A 319 -14.14 -11.24 -8.24
CA ILE A 319 -13.34 -11.23 -7.00
C ILE A 319 -13.34 -9.84 -6.39
N ARG A 320 -13.89 -9.70 -5.19
CA ARG A 320 -14.08 -8.42 -4.50
C ARG A 320 -13.09 -8.30 -3.36
N VAL A 321 -12.12 -7.42 -3.49
CA VAL A 321 -10.99 -7.27 -2.55
C VAL A 321 -11.36 -6.28 -1.44
N HIS A 322 -11.31 -6.75 -0.20
CA HIS A 322 -11.67 -6.03 1.01
C HIS A 322 -10.66 -6.25 2.14
N LEU A 323 -10.75 -5.42 3.18
CA LEU A 323 -9.98 -5.55 4.41
C LEU A 323 -10.91 -5.42 5.62
N ASN A 324 -10.73 -6.31 6.59
CA ASN A 324 -11.69 -6.55 7.65
C ASN A 324 -11.41 -5.72 8.91
N MET A 325 -12.37 -5.75 9.83
CA MET A 325 -12.23 -5.26 11.20
C MET A 325 -12.65 -6.32 12.21
N SER A 326 -12.00 -6.29 13.36
CA SER A 326 -12.30 -7.11 14.53
C SER A 326 -12.03 -6.31 15.80
N ALA A 327 -12.81 -6.58 16.86
CA ALA A 327 -12.54 -6.06 18.20
C ALA A 327 -11.24 -6.64 18.79
N ARG A 328 -10.77 -7.78 18.27
CA ARG A 328 -9.50 -8.40 18.68
C ARG A 328 -8.31 -7.69 18.04
N ARG A 329 -7.39 -7.20 18.87
CA ARG A 329 -6.15 -6.53 18.42
C ARG A 329 -5.11 -7.48 17.82
N ASP A 330 -5.25 -8.78 18.03
CA ASP A 330 -4.38 -9.85 17.54
C ASP A 330 -5.04 -10.66 16.40
N ALA A 331 -6.13 -10.15 15.81
CA ALA A 331 -6.82 -10.84 14.73
C ALA A 331 -5.90 -11.00 13.50
N ASP A 332 -5.75 -12.24 13.04
CA ASP A 332 -4.95 -12.60 11.88
C ASP A 332 -5.57 -13.81 11.17
N ALA A 333 -6.34 -13.55 10.12
CA ALA A 333 -6.96 -14.58 9.29
C ALA A 333 -7.44 -13.98 7.95
N LEU A 334 -7.54 -14.83 6.94
CA LEU A 334 -8.17 -14.52 5.65
C LEU A 334 -9.63 -15.00 5.66
N TYR A 335 -10.55 -14.23 5.06
CA TYR A 335 -11.93 -14.70 4.86
C TYR A 335 -12.32 -14.63 3.40
N VAL A 336 -13.00 -15.67 2.94
CA VAL A 336 -13.66 -15.68 1.62
C VAL A 336 -15.15 -15.87 1.83
N TYR A 337 -15.92 -14.88 1.40
CA TYR A 337 -17.37 -14.88 1.47
C TYR A 337 -17.99 -15.13 0.10
N SER A 338 -18.97 -16.03 0.05
CA SER A 338 -19.78 -16.29 -1.13
C SER A 338 -21.28 -16.19 -0.78
N PRO A 339 -22.18 -16.00 -1.76
CA PRO A 339 -23.62 -15.96 -1.52
C PRO A 339 -24.13 -17.24 -0.84
N ASN A 340 -25.17 -17.15 -0.01
CA ASN A 340 -25.72 -18.32 0.69
C ASN A 340 -27.07 -18.78 0.12
N THR A 341 -27.99 -17.86 -0.14
CA THR A 341 -29.34 -18.15 -0.66
C THR A 341 -29.73 -17.28 -1.85
N SER A 342 -28.81 -16.51 -2.44
CA SER A 342 -29.13 -15.71 -3.63
C SER A 342 -29.65 -16.61 -4.77
N PRO A 343 -30.80 -16.29 -5.39
CA PRO A 343 -31.31 -17.06 -6.53
C PRO A 343 -30.40 -16.94 -7.76
N TYR A 344 -29.70 -15.82 -7.95
CA TYR A 344 -28.73 -15.71 -9.04
C TYR A 344 -27.54 -16.62 -8.80
N ALA A 345 -26.99 -16.66 -7.58
CA ALA A 345 -25.90 -17.56 -7.25
C ALA A 345 -26.27 -19.03 -7.45
N ALA A 346 -27.51 -19.42 -7.13
CA ALA A 346 -28.01 -20.78 -7.34
C ALA A 346 -28.12 -21.19 -8.83
N LEU A 347 -28.22 -20.22 -9.75
CA LEU A 347 -28.23 -20.47 -11.20
C LEU A 347 -26.82 -20.59 -11.79
N VAL A 348 -25.82 -20.13 -11.06
CA VAL A 348 -24.43 -20.04 -11.53
C VAL A 348 -23.69 -21.35 -11.27
N VAL A 349 -23.61 -21.78 -10.01
CA VAL A 349 -23.03 -23.07 -9.59
C VAL A 349 -23.73 -23.54 -8.33
N ASP A 350 -23.72 -24.86 -8.07
CA ASP A 350 -24.29 -25.39 -6.84
C ASP A 350 -23.50 -24.94 -5.60
N LYS A 351 -24.16 -25.02 -4.44
CA LYS A 351 -23.65 -24.52 -3.16
C LYS A 351 -22.35 -25.19 -2.71
N GLN A 352 -22.14 -26.46 -3.03
CA GLN A 352 -20.93 -27.18 -2.66
C GLN A 352 -19.76 -26.77 -3.56
N THR A 353 -20.00 -26.65 -4.87
CA THR A 353 -19.00 -26.14 -5.81
C THR A 353 -18.58 -24.71 -5.45
N TYR A 354 -19.52 -23.84 -5.06
CA TYR A 354 -19.20 -22.50 -4.55
C TYR A 354 -18.20 -22.53 -3.37
N LYS A 355 -18.41 -23.43 -2.41
CA LYS A 355 -17.50 -23.59 -1.27
C LYS A 355 -16.14 -24.12 -1.71
N ASN A 356 -16.10 -25.06 -2.64
CA ASN A 356 -14.85 -25.64 -3.14
C ASN A 356 -14.02 -24.57 -3.87
N LEU A 357 -14.64 -23.75 -4.72
CA LEU A 357 -13.99 -22.61 -5.38
C LEU A 357 -13.45 -21.60 -4.35
N ALA A 358 -14.28 -21.22 -3.37
CA ALA A 358 -13.86 -20.31 -2.30
C ALA A 358 -12.70 -20.88 -1.46
N GLN A 359 -12.70 -22.20 -1.22
CA GLN A 359 -11.65 -22.89 -0.47
C GLN A 359 -10.35 -22.96 -1.26
N ALA A 360 -10.42 -23.24 -2.57
CA ALA A 360 -9.27 -23.23 -3.46
C ALA A 360 -8.58 -21.84 -3.49
N LEU A 361 -9.38 -20.78 -3.62
CA LEU A 361 -8.89 -19.39 -3.53
C LEU A 361 -8.22 -19.11 -2.19
N LEU A 362 -8.89 -19.47 -1.08
CA LEU A 362 -8.39 -19.26 0.27
C LEU A 362 -7.07 -20.00 0.52
N ASP A 363 -6.96 -21.26 0.12
CA ASP A 363 -5.78 -22.08 0.39
C ASP A 363 -4.56 -21.59 -0.40
N ALA A 364 -4.75 -21.17 -1.65
CA ALA A 364 -3.68 -20.54 -2.43
C ALA A 364 -3.21 -19.22 -1.77
N MET A 365 -4.14 -18.38 -1.32
CA MET A 365 -3.79 -17.16 -0.59
C MET A 365 -3.03 -17.45 0.72
N LYS A 366 -3.44 -18.46 1.48
CA LYS A 366 -2.75 -18.86 2.71
C LYS A 366 -1.33 -19.36 2.43
N ALA A 367 -1.16 -20.19 1.38
CA ALA A 367 0.14 -20.69 0.97
C ALA A 367 1.10 -19.53 0.63
N GLU A 368 0.60 -18.55 -0.14
CA GLU A 368 1.43 -17.42 -0.57
C GLU A 368 1.68 -16.40 0.54
N THR A 369 0.74 -16.16 1.46
CA THR A 369 0.87 -15.14 2.52
C THR A 369 1.52 -15.69 3.79
N GLY A 370 1.40 -17.00 4.04
CA GLY A 370 1.79 -17.64 5.30
C GLY A 370 0.78 -17.45 6.44
N VAL A 371 -0.39 -16.85 6.18
CA VAL A 371 -1.45 -16.69 7.18
C VAL A 371 -2.00 -18.07 7.54
N ARG A 372 -2.00 -18.41 8.84
CA ARG A 372 -2.33 -19.75 9.33
C ARG A 372 -3.84 -20.02 9.31
N HIS A 373 -4.63 -19.02 9.68
CA HIS A 373 -6.08 -19.14 9.82
C HIS A 373 -6.80 -18.61 8.59
N GLY A 374 -7.80 -19.35 8.11
CA GLY A 374 -8.63 -18.93 7.00
C GLY A 374 -10.04 -19.48 7.15
N VAL A 375 -11.03 -18.74 6.66
CA VAL A 375 -12.45 -19.10 6.79
C VAL A 375 -13.18 -18.88 5.47
N VAL A 376 -13.79 -19.93 4.94
CA VAL A 376 -14.84 -19.82 3.92
C VAL A 376 -16.19 -19.69 4.61
N ARG A 377 -16.99 -18.69 4.22
CA ARG A 377 -18.33 -18.49 4.78
C ARG A 377 -19.34 -18.10 3.72
N LEU A 378 -20.45 -18.81 3.69
CA LEU A 378 -21.60 -18.40 2.89
C LEU A 378 -22.41 -17.35 3.64
N SER A 379 -22.68 -16.20 3.02
CA SER A 379 -23.41 -15.10 3.64
C SER A 379 -24.13 -14.21 2.63
N ASP A 380 -25.39 -13.88 2.91
CA ASP A 380 -26.17 -12.94 2.10
C ASP A 380 -26.04 -11.49 2.57
N LYS A 381 -25.06 -11.18 3.42
CA LYS A 381 -24.81 -9.81 3.90
C LYS A 381 -24.23 -8.90 2.81
N PHE A 382 -23.59 -9.47 1.79
CA PHE A 382 -22.81 -8.73 0.82
C PHE A 382 -23.57 -8.58 -0.50
N ILE A 383 -24.08 -7.37 -0.72
CA ILE A 383 -25.02 -7.07 -1.80
C ILE A 383 -24.40 -7.29 -3.18
N GLY A 384 -23.14 -6.88 -3.37
CA GLY A 384 -22.42 -7.14 -4.63
C GLY A 384 -22.31 -8.63 -4.95
N ASN A 385 -22.16 -9.50 -3.94
CA ASN A 385 -22.14 -10.95 -4.15
C ASN A 385 -23.54 -11.47 -4.48
N ASN A 386 -24.56 -11.00 -3.78
CA ASN A 386 -25.94 -11.47 -3.97
C ASN A 386 -26.51 -11.17 -5.37
N TRP A 387 -26.04 -10.10 -6.00
CA TRP A 387 -26.49 -9.65 -7.32
C TRP A 387 -25.59 -10.11 -8.48
N ALA A 388 -24.48 -10.78 -8.19
CA ALA A 388 -23.60 -11.33 -9.21
C ALA A 388 -24.25 -12.50 -9.97
N LYS A 389 -23.98 -12.60 -11.27
CA LYS A 389 -24.46 -13.67 -12.17
C LYS A 389 -23.33 -14.58 -12.67
N MET A 390 -22.23 -14.59 -11.95
CA MET A 390 -21.05 -15.43 -12.12
C MET A 390 -20.50 -15.80 -10.72
N PRO A 391 -19.62 -16.81 -10.59
CA PRO A 391 -19.01 -17.15 -9.32
C PRO A 391 -18.32 -15.92 -8.69
N THR A 392 -18.76 -15.55 -7.49
CA THR A 392 -18.29 -14.33 -6.81
C THR A 392 -17.76 -14.60 -5.40
N PHE A 393 -16.69 -13.89 -5.06
CA PHE A 393 -15.95 -14.05 -3.81
C PHE A 393 -15.61 -12.68 -3.25
N LEU A 394 -16.13 -12.35 -2.06
CA LEU A 394 -15.62 -11.22 -1.30
C LEU A 394 -14.49 -11.72 -0.41
N VAL A 395 -13.30 -11.17 -0.64
CA VAL A 395 -12.05 -11.59 -0.04
C VAL A 395 -11.62 -10.54 0.96
N GLU A 396 -11.70 -10.87 2.23
CA GLU A 396 -11.08 -10.10 3.31
C GLU A 396 -9.63 -10.52 3.46
N THR A 397 -8.72 -9.63 3.08
CA THR A 397 -7.27 -9.94 2.97
C THR A 397 -6.52 -9.85 4.30
N GLY A 398 -7.20 -9.42 5.37
CA GLY A 398 -6.65 -9.25 6.72
C GLY A 398 -7.49 -8.30 7.57
N PHE A 399 -7.01 -7.93 8.76
CA PHE A 399 -7.71 -7.07 9.74
C PHE A 399 -7.01 -5.72 9.96
N MET A 400 -7.50 -4.63 9.36
CA MET A 400 -6.91 -3.30 9.56
C MET A 400 -7.00 -2.80 11.01
N SER A 401 -7.89 -3.38 11.82
CA SER A 401 -8.00 -3.07 13.24
C SER A 401 -6.94 -3.74 14.12
N ALA A 402 -6.20 -4.72 13.60
CA ALA A 402 -5.10 -5.38 14.29
C ALA A 402 -3.78 -4.70 13.91
N PRO A 403 -3.02 -4.10 14.84
CA PRO A 403 -1.83 -3.30 14.53
C PRO A 403 -0.78 -3.99 13.64
N ALA A 404 -0.52 -5.29 13.87
CA ALA A 404 0.42 -6.04 13.04
C ALA A 404 -0.10 -6.24 11.61
N ASN A 405 -1.39 -6.54 11.47
CA ASN A 405 -2.02 -6.76 10.17
C ASN A 405 -2.19 -5.43 9.41
N ASP A 406 -2.49 -4.32 10.08
CA ASP A 406 -2.53 -2.99 9.47
C ASP A 406 -1.22 -2.61 8.77
N VAL A 407 -0.09 -2.76 9.48
CA VAL A 407 1.24 -2.50 8.92
C VAL A 407 1.51 -3.45 7.75
N LEU A 408 1.17 -4.74 7.88
CA LEU A 408 1.32 -5.73 6.80
C LEU A 408 0.45 -5.41 5.58
N LEU A 409 -0.83 -5.07 5.75
CA LEU A 409 -1.77 -4.79 4.66
C LEU A 409 -1.46 -3.49 3.93
N SER A 410 -0.75 -2.58 4.58
CA SER A 410 -0.18 -1.38 3.97
C SER A 410 1.14 -1.64 3.25
N HIS A 411 1.66 -2.87 3.32
CA HIS A 411 3.00 -3.21 2.86
C HIS A 411 3.03 -3.77 1.43
N PRO A 412 3.72 -3.14 0.45
CA PRO A 412 3.71 -3.56 -0.96
C PRO A 412 4.10 -5.02 -1.19
N VAL A 413 5.11 -5.53 -0.48
CA VAL A 413 5.53 -6.94 -0.61
C VAL A 413 4.44 -7.90 -0.11
N TYR A 414 3.75 -7.55 0.98
CA TYR A 414 2.67 -8.40 1.48
C TYR A 414 1.46 -8.31 0.56
N GLN A 415 1.11 -7.12 0.09
CA GLN A 415 0.08 -6.91 -0.94
C GLN A 415 0.39 -7.72 -2.21
N GLN A 416 1.65 -7.78 -2.64
CA GLN A 416 2.11 -8.61 -3.75
C GLN A 416 1.93 -10.11 -3.48
N ARG A 417 2.22 -10.59 -2.26
CA ARG A 417 1.97 -12.00 -1.87
C ARG A 417 0.48 -12.32 -1.85
N VAL A 418 -0.35 -11.40 -1.38
CA VAL A 418 -1.81 -11.51 -1.44
C VAL A 418 -2.27 -11.61 -2.90
N ALA A 419 -1.74 -10.75 -3.79
CA ALA A 419 -2.04 -10.77 -5.22
C ALA A 419 -1.62 -12.07 -5.91
N LEU A 420 -0.40 -12.56 -5.66
CA LEU A 420 0.09 -13.86 -6.14
C LEU A 420 -0.81 -15.00 -5.66
N GLY A 421 -1.23 -14.94 -4.39
CA GLY A 421 -2.15 -15.90 -3.79
C GLY A 421 -3.51 -15.93 -4.46
N MET A 422 -4.09 -14.76 -4.77
CA MET A 422 -5.34 -14.68 -5.51
C MET A 422 -5.19 -15.19 -6.95
N ALA A 423 -4.10 -14.83 -7.64
CA ALA A 423 -3.85 -15.26 -9.01
C ALA A 423 -3.67 -16.78 -9.12
N LYS A 424 -2.88 -17.38 -8.21
CA LYS A 424 -2.78 -18.85 -8.06
C LYS A 424 -4.11 -19.48 -7.66
N GLY A 425 -4.89 -18.80 -6.83
CA GLY A 425 -6.23 -19.23 -6.43
C GLY A 425 -7.18 -19.38 -7.61
N VAL A 426 -7.12 -18.47 -8.60
CA VAL A 426 -7.93 -18.58 -9.83
C VAL A 426 -7.54 -19.83 -10.65
N ILE A 427 -6.25 -20.19 -10.72
CA ILE A 427 -5.82 -21.45 -11.35
C ILE A 427 -6.46 -22.66 -10.63
N GLU A 428 -6.41 -22.68 -9.30
CA GLU A 428 -7.00 -23.78 -8.53
C GLU A 428 -8.53 -23.83 -8.67
N MET A 429 -9.18 -22.67 -8.81
CA MET A 429 -10.62 -22.58 -9.08
C MET A 429 -11.00 -23.16 -10.44
N GLU A 430 -10.21 -22.91 -11.49
CA GLU A 430 -10.44 -23.50 -12.82
C GLU A 430 -10.31 -25.03 -12.78
N LYS A 431 -9.38 -25.57 -11.98
CA LYS A 431 -9.29 -27.03 -11.76
C LYS A 431 -10.54 -27.59 -11.07
N VAL A 432 -11.07 -26.88 -10.07
CA VAL A 432 -12.33 -27.26 -9.41
C VAL A 432 -13.50 -27.23 -10.39
N LYS A 433 -13.58 -26.18 -11.24
CA LYS A 433 -14.61 -26.04 -12.28
C LYS A 433 -14.54 -27.19 -13.28
N ALA A 434 -13.35 -27.52 -13.78
CA ALA A 434 -13.13 -28.64 -14.69
C ALA A 434 -13.57 -29.99 -14.08
N ALA A 435 -13.21 -30.25 -12.83
CA ALA A 435 -13.59 -31.48 -12.12
C ALA A 435 -15.10 -31.59 -11.80
N SER A 436 -15.84 -30.48 -11.83
CA SER A 436 -17.30 -30.48 -11.61
C SER A 436 -18.13 -30.72 -12.88
N LEU A 437 -17.48 -30.69 -14.05
CA LEU A 437 -18.09 -30.96 -15.36
C LEU A 437 -17.95 -32.42 -15.80
N GLU A 438 -17.07 -33.18 -15.12
CA GLU A 438 -16.95 -34.65 -15.22
C GLU A 438 -17.92 -35.36 -14.28
#